data_AF-A0A8J5KEK0-F1
#
_entry.id   AF-A0A8J5KEK0-F1
#
_cell.length_a   1.000
_cell.length_b   1.000
_cell.length_c   1.000
_cell.angle_alpha   90.00
_cell.angle_beta   90.00
_cell.angle_gamma   90.00
#
_symmetry.space_group_name_H-M   'P 1'
#
loop_
_entity.id
_entity.type
_entity.pdbx_description
1 polymer ?
#
loop_
_entity_poly.entity_id
_entity_poly.type
_entity_poly.pdbx_seq_one_letter_code
_entity_poly.pdbx_strand_id
1 'polypeptide(L)'
;MSSGGQREGSECRSDSECNAGLICDMGACVMFQGKKRYNEPCTVSSECEVGRGLCCQVVRRHRQAPKTLCGYFKDPMICIGHVATDQIEHVVDHTKGEKRLTGKTHDFVTIWDRRC
;
A
#
# COMPACT_ATOMS: atom_id res chain seq x y z
N MET A 1 10.65 -30.99 -25.98
CA MET A 1 10.36 -30.53 -24.60
C MET A 1 11.11 -29.23 -24.42
N SER A 2 10.47 -28.09 -24.68
CA SER A 2 11.15 -26.79 -24.66
C SER A 2 11.02 -26.17 -23.26
N SER A 3 11.92 -26.54 -22.37
CA SER A 3 12.12 -25.89 -21.08
C SER A 3 13.06 -24.70 -21.27
N GLY A 4 12.54 -23.61 -21.82
CA GLY A 4 13.16 -22.29 -21.77
C GLY A 4 12.25 -21.40 -20.94
N GLY A 5 12.75 -20.86 -19.82
CA GLY A 5 11.95 -20.03 -18.92
C GLY A 5 11.23 -18.91 -19.69
N GLN A 6 9.97 -18.70 -19.36
CA GLN A 6 9.10 -17.76 -20.03
C GLN A 6 9.55 -16.31 -19.73
N ARG A 7 9.43 -15.44 -20.74
CA ARG A 7 9.91 -14.04 -20.71
C ARG A 7 9.01 -13.14 -19.85
N GLU A 8 9.45 -11.92 -19.57
CA GLU A 8 8.62 -10.91 -18.92
C GLU A 8 7.26 -10.74 -19.64
N GLY A 9 6.18 -10.69 -18.86
CA GLY A 9 4.80 -10.54 -19.35
C GLY A 9 4.19 -11.82 -19.95
N SER A 10 4.87 -12.96 -19.87
CA SER A 10 4.29 -14.26 -20.25
C SER A 10 3.37 -14.81 -19.17
N GLU A 11 2.34 -15.56 -19.57
CA GLU A 11 1.43 -16.22 -18.63
C GLU A 11 2.14 -17.38 -17.92
N CYS A 12 2.13 -17.36 -16.59
CA CYS A 12 2.74 -18.37 -15.74
C CYS A 12 1.74 -18.88 -14.70
N ARG A 13 1.97 -20.07 -14.17
CA ARG A 13 1.26 -20.59 -12.97
C ARG A 13 2.19 -20.72 -11.77
N SER A 14 3.50 -20.73 -12.00
CA SER A 14 4.53 -20.89 -10.99
C SER A 14 5.81 -20.14 -11.35
N ASP A 15 6.56 -19.71 -10.33
CA ASP A 15 7.84 -19.01 -10.51
C ASP A 15 8.84 -19.82 -11.34
N SER A 16 8.77 -21.16 -11.28
CA SER A 16 9.63 -22.07 -12.06
C SER A 16 9.41 -22.02 -13.56
N GLU A 17 8.27 -21.51 -14.02
CA GLU A 17 8.01 -21.32 -15.44
C GLU A 17 8.67 -20.04 -15.96
N CYS A 18 8.96 -19.08 -15.08
CA CYS A 18 9.57 -17.81 -15.45
C CYS A 18 11.09 -17.93 -15.63
N ASN A 19 11.64 -17.10 -16.51
CA ASN A 19 13.09 -17.05 -16.73
C ASN A 19 13.83 -16.56 -15.46
N ALA A 20 15.13 -16.81 -15.36
CA ALA A 20 15.91 -16.46 -14.17
C ALA A 20 15.80 -14.96 -13.82
N GLY A 21 15.40 -14.67 -12.58
CA GLY A 21 15.16 -13.29 -12.11
C GLY A 21 13.73 -12.77 -12.27
N LEU A 22 12.82 -13.60 -12.80
CA LEU A 22 11.39 -13.34 -12.83
C LEU A 22 10.65 -14.22 -11.82
N ILE A 23 9.55 -13.70 -11.29
CA ILE A 23 8.58 -14.43 -10.46
C ILE A 23 7.22 -14.40 -11.14
N CYS A 24 6.38 -15.37 -10.81
CA CYS A 24 5.02 -15.43 -11.29
C CYS A 24 4.09 -14.62 -10.38
N ASP A 25 3.80 -13.38 -10.77
CA ASP A 25 2.87 -12.50 -10.04
C ASP A 25 1.57 -12.31 -10.84
N MET A 26 0.43 -12.51 -10.20
CA MET A 26 -0.90 -12.44 -10.83
C MET A 26 -1.03 -13.24 -12.15
N GLY A 27 -0.30 -14.35 -12.26
CA GLY A 27 -0.30 -15.20 -13.45
C GLY A 27 0.55 -14.67 -14.61
N ALA A 28 1.43 -13.68 -14.38
CA ALA A 28 2.39 -13.20 -15.34
C ALA A 28 3.83 -13.19 -14.78
N CYS A 29 4.81 -13.55 -15.60
CA CYS A 29 6.22 -13.45 -15.22
C CYS A 29 6.64 -11.99 -15.14
N VAL A 30 6.98 -11.51 -13.95
CA VAL A 30 7.43 -10.14 -13.68
C VAL A 30 8.82 -10.13 -13.07
N MET A 31 9.61 -9.09 -13.34
CA MET A 31 10.95 -8.95 -12.79
C MET A 31 10.92 -8.87 -11.26
N PHE A 32 11.68 -9.74 -10.60
CA PHE A 32 11.86 -9.67 -9.15
C PHE A 32 12.88 -8.57 -8.81
N GLN A 33 12.41 -7.35 -8.54
CA GLN A 33 13.27 -6.22 -8.16
C GLN A 33 13.58 -6.15 -6.66
N GLY A 34 13.22 -7.18 -5.89
CA GLY A 34 13.27 -7.14 -4.43
C GLY A 34 12.20 -6.22 -3.84
N LYS A 35 11.99 -6.33 -2.52
CA LYS A 35 10.99 -5.52 -1.82
C LYS A 35 11.54 -4.12 -1.56
N LYS A 36 10.85 -3.13 -2.10
CA LYS A 36 11.11 -1.70 -1.97
C LYS A 36 10.82 -1.19 -0.56
N ARG A 37 11.61 -0.21 -0.13
CA ARG A 37 11.54 0.39 1.21
C ARG A 37 10.58 1.58 1.25
N TYR A 38 10.34 2.09 2.45
CA TYR A 38 9.51 3.27 2.66
C TYR A 38 9.97 4.46 1.80
N ASN A 39 9.01 5.16 1.18
CA ASN A 39 9.21 6.28 0.25
C ASN A 39 9.91 5.94 -1.08
N GLU A 40 10.05 4.67 -1.44
CA GLU A 40 10.52 4.30 -2.77
C GLU A 40 9.39 4.29 -3.80
N PRO A 41 9.67 4.66 -5.06
CA PRO A 41 8.67 4.66 -6.13
C PRO A 41 8.22 3.24 -6.45
N CYS A 42 6.91 3.03 -6.46
CA CYS A 42 6.29 1.73 -6.71
C CYS A 42 5.20 1.83 -7.76
N THR A 43 4.91 0.70 -8.42
CA THR A 43 3.80 0.58 -9.38
C THR A 43 2.68 -0.29 -8.81
N VAL A 44 3.05 -1.37 -8.11
CA VAL A 44 2.13 -2.31 -7.47
C VAL A 44 2.55 -2.57 -6.02
N SER A 45 1.59 -2.92 -5.16
CA SER A 45 1.88 -3.19 -3.74
C SER A 45 2.76 -4.42 -3.48
N SER A 46 2.86 -5.37 -4.42
CA SER A 46 3.78 -6.52 -4.33
C SER A 46 5.26 -6.11 -4.41
N GLU A 47 5.55 -4.92 -4.96
CA GLU A 47 6.89 -4.34 -4.96
C GLU A 47 7.30 -3.84 -3.57
N CYS A 48 6.37 -3.55 -2.67
CA CYS A 48 6.68 -3.00 -1.34
C CYS A 48 6.86 -4.11 -0.29
N GLU A 49 7.54 -3.80 0.82
CA GLU A 49 7.74 -4.76 1.92
C GLU A 49 6.48 -4.99 2.76
N VAL A 50 5.55 -5.82 2.25
CA VAL A 50 4.27 -6.13 2.92
C VAL A 50 4.46 -6.72 4.33
N GLY A 51 5.53 -7.48 4.57
CA GLY A 51 5.85 -8.03 5.91
C GLY A 51 6.19 -6.97 6.96
N ARG A 52 6.52 -5.74 6.54
CA ARG A 52 6.65 -4.56 7.44
C ARG A 52 5.41 -3.68 7.44
N GLY A 53 4.32 -4.18 6.86
CA GLY A 53 3.09 -3.41 6.62
C GLY A 53 3.28 -2.27 5.62
N LEU A 54 4.11 -2.44 4.58
CA LEU A 54 4.21 -1.45 3.50
C LEU A 54 3.36 -1.85 2.29
N CYS A 55 2.65 -0.89 1.71
CA CYS A 55 1.94 -1.05 0.45
C CYS A 55 2.18 0.15 -0.48
N CYS A 56 1.86 0.01 -1.76
CA CYS A 56 2.04 1.07 -2.73
C CYS A 56 0.87 2.06 -2.64
N GLN A 57 1.12 3.34 -2.39
CA GLN A 57 0.09 4.37 -2.19
C GLN A 57 0.30 5.59 -3.08
N VAL A 58 -0.80 6.22 -3.52
CA VAL A 58 -0.75 7.49 -4.27
C VAL A 58 -0.58 8.66 -3.29
N VAL A 59 0.60 9.25 -3.28
CA VAL A 59 0.90 10.45 -2.50
C VAL A 59 0.55 11.69 -3.32
N ARG A 60 -0.46 12.43 -2.83
CA ARG A 60 -0.86 13.72 -3.38
C ARG A 60 -0.33 14.84 -2.48
N ARG A 61 0.57 15.67 -3.01
CA ARG A 61 1.03 16.90 -2.35
C ARG A 61 0.48 18.10 -3.09
N HIS A 62 0.22 19.18 -2.36
CA HIS A 62 -0.27 20.43 -2.93
C HIS A 62 0.69 20.92 -4.03
N ARG A 63 0.14 21.19 -5.23
CA ARG A 63 0.86 21.67 -6.43
C ARG A 63 1.95 20.74 -6.98
N GLN A 64 2.01 19.47 -6.56
CA GLN A 64 2.91 18.48 -7.14
C GLN A 64 2.14 17.42 -7.89
N ALA A 65 2.75 16.87 -8.94
CA ALA A 65 2.20 15.73 -9.64
C ALA A 65 2.03 14.56 -8.64
N PRO A 66 0.89 13.83 -8.69
CA PRO A 66 0.69 12.67 -7.86
C PRO A 66 1.78 11.63 -8.14
N LYS A 67 2.36 11.07 -7.08
CA LYS A 67 3.40 10.04 -7.16
C LYS A 67 2.97 8.80 -6.41
N THR A 68 3.35 7.63 -6.90
CA THR A 68 3.13 6.35 -6.24
C THR A 68 4.37 5.96 -5.45
N LEU A 69 4.23 5.76 -4.15
CA LEU A 69 5.34 5.49 -3.23
C LEU A 69 4.97 4.39 -2.24
N CYS A 70 5.92 3.55 -1.84
CA CYS A 70 5.72 2.60 -0.76
C CYS A 70 5.52 3.34 0.56
N GLY A 71 4.45 3.02 1.29
CA GLY A 71 4.18 3.59 2.60
C GLY A 71 3.44 2.64 3.51
N TYR A 72 3.32 3.03 4.76
CA TYR A 72 2.66 2.21 5.78
C TYR A 72 1.20 1.98 5.45
N PHE A 73 0.78 0.74 5.59
CA PHE A 73 -0.59 0.30 5.50
C PHE A 73 -1.41 1.00 6.59
N LYS A 74 -2.45 1.71 6.18
CA LYS A 74 -3.41 2.37 7.07
C LYS A 74 -4.82 1.93 6.78
N ASP A 75 -5.15 1.77 5.50
CA ASP A 75 -6.47 1.40 5.02
C ASP A 75 -6.31 0.58 3.72
N PRO A 76 -7.08 -0.51 3.53
CA PRO A 76 -7.06 -1.31 2.31
C PRO A 76 -7.31 -0.49 1.03
N MET A 77 -8.12 0.57 1.10
CA MET A 77 -8.50 1.40 -0.05
C MET A 77 -7.39 2.35 -0.52
N ILE A 78 -6.34 2.53 0.29
CA ILE A 78 -5.21 3.42 -0.04
C ILE A 78 -4.14 2.67 -0.87
N CYS A 79 -4.12 1.35 -0.79
CA CYS A 79 -3.12 0.53 -1.46
C CYS A 79 -3.50 0.25 -2.91
N ILE A 80 -2.52 0.31 -3.80
CA ILE A 80 -2.68 0.02 -5.23
C ILE A 80 -2.56 -1.49 -5.45
N GLY A 81 -3.64 -2.10 -5.95
CA GLY A 81 -3.75 -3.53 -6.22
C GLY A 81 -4.25 -4.35 -5.04
N HIS A 82 -4.37 -5.66 -5.23
CA HIS A 82 -4.71 -6.59 -4.15
C HIS A 82 -3.56 -6.63 -3.15
N VAL A 83 -3.80 -6.11 -1.95
CA VAL A 83 -2.95 -6.36 -0.79
C VAL A 83 -3.60 -7.48 -0.01
N ALA A 84 -2.90 -8.61 0.15
CA ALA A 84 -3.35 -9.66 1.06
C ALA A 84 -3.30 -9.10 2.48
N THR A 85 -4.43 -8.53 2.93
CA THR A 85 -4.56 -7.94 4.27
C THR A 85 -4.25 -8.93 5.38
N ASP A 86 -4.38 -10.23 5.10
CA ASP A 86 -4.01 -11.34 5.99
C ASP A 86 -2.49 -11.48 6.23
N GLN A 87 -1.64 -10.91 5.38
CA GLN A 87 -0.18 -10.97 5.54
C GLN A 87 0.41 -9.76 6.28
N ILE A 88 -0.44 -8.79 6.63
CA ILE A 88 -0.04 -7.62 7.39
C ILE A 88 -0.19 -8.02 8.86
N GLU A 89 0.94 -8.34 9.52
CA GLU A 89 0.95 -8.39 10.98
C GLU A 89 0.53 -7.01 11.50
N HIS A 90 -0.74 -6.90 11.87
CA HIS A 90 -1.22 -5.83 12.70
C HIS A 90 -0.57 -6.04 14.08
N VAL A 91 0.67 -5.56 14.26
CA VAL A 91 1.22 -5.34 15.60
C VAL A 91 0.45 -4.15 16.17
N VAL A 92 -0.78 -4.41 16.61
CA VAL A 92 -1.54 -3.49 17.45
C VAL A 92 -0.93 -3.63 18.83
N ASP A 93 0.11 -2.84 19.10
CA ASP A 93 0.47 -2.58 20.49
C ASP A 93 -0.66 -1.78 21.10
N HIS A 94 -1.52 -2.47 21.87
CA HIS A 94 -2.45 -1.82 22.78
C HIS A 94 -1.62 -1.14 23.87
N THR A 95 -1.11 0.07 23.59
CA THR A 95 -0.53 0.91 24.64
C THR A 95 -1.63 1.18 25.66
N LYS A 96 -1.46 0.62 26.85
CA LYS A 96 -2.34 0.84 28.00
C LYS A 96 -2.38 2.33 28.31
N GLY A 97 -3.45 2.99 27.86
CA GLY A 97 -3.93 4.27 28.39
C GLY A 97 -3.12 5.49 28.00
N GLU A 98 -3.47 6.12 26.88
CA GLU A 98 -3.19 7.55 26.68
C GLU A 98 -4.48 8.35 26.51
N LYS A 99 -4.79 9.08 27.57
CA LYS A 99 -5.86 10.06 27.77
C LYS A 99 -6.08 10.96 26.54
N ARG A 100 -7.32 10.96 26.02
CA ARG A 100 -7.80 11.93 25.04
C ARG A 100 -7.73 13.34 25.64
N LEU A 101 -6.86 14.20 25.12
CA LEU A 101 -6.94 15.64 25.37
C LEU A 101 -8.14 16.20 24.58
N THR A 102 -9.21 16.47 25.31
CA THR A 102 -10.34 17.34 24.92
C THR A 102 -9.86 18.73 24.49
N GLY A 103 -10.54 19.30 23.48
CA GLY A 103 -10.49 20.72 23.10
C GLY A 103 -10.22 20.89 21.60
N LYS A 104 -11.17 21.26 20.74
CA LYS A 104 -12.21 22.27 20.90
C LYS A 104 -13.49 21.81 20.19
N THR A 105 -14.61 21.91 20.89
CA THR A 105 -15.95 21.83 20.32
C THR A 105 -16.09 22.92 19.27
N HIS A 106 -16.48 22.49 18.07
CA HIS A 106 -16.97 23.35 17.01
C HIS A 106 -18.36 23.80 17.48
N ASP A 107 -18.46 24.97 18.11
CA ASP A 107 -19.73 25.57 18.53
C ASP A 107 -20.54 25.96 17.28
N PHE A 108 -21.25 24.98 16.74
CA PHE A 108 -22.31 25.16 15.77
C PHE A 108 -23.63 25.20 16.54
N VAL A 109 -23.94 26.36 17.15
CA VAL A 109 -25.27 26.63 17.72
C VAL A 109 -25.65 28.07 17.35
N THR A 110 -26.51 28.16 16.33
CA THR A 110 -27.65 29.08 16.21
C THR A 110 -27.65 30.33 17.09
N ILE A 111 -27.39 31.49 16.48
CA ILE A 111 -27.99 32.78 16.88
C ILE A 111 -28.69 33.35 15.63
N TRP A 112 -29.89 32.85 15.39
CA TRP A 112 -30.98 33.61 14.79
C TRP A 112 -31.92 33.90 15.96
N ASP A 113 -31.82 35.06 16.62
CA ASP A 113 -32.92 35.70 17.37
C ASP A 113 -32.47 37.05 17.98
N ARG A 114 -33.14 38.13 17.55
CA ARG A 114 -33.47 39.39 18.27
C ARG A 114 -32.38 40.20 18.99
N ARG A 115 -32.18 41.41 18.47
CA ARG A 115 -32.69 42.69 19.04
C ARG A 115 -32.40 43.81 18.01
N CYS A 116 -33.45 44.46 17.50
CA CYS A 116 -33.96 45.76 17.99
C CYS A 116 -32.88 46.83 17.98
#